data_AF-A0A2R7LUZ3-F1
#
_entry.id   AF-A0A2R7LUZ3-F1
#
_cell.length_a   1.000
_cell.length_b   1.000
_cell.length_c   1.000
_cell.angle_alpha   90.00
_cell.angle_beta   90.00
_cell.angle_gamma   90.00
#
_symmetry.space_group_name_H-M   'P 1'
#
loop_
_entity.id
_entity.type
_entity.pdbx_description
1 polymer ?
#
loop_
_entity_poly.entity_id
_entity_poly.type
_entity_poly.pdbx_seq_one_letter_code
_entity_poly.pdbx_strand_id
1 'polypeptide(L)'
;MKAALKILILLVIIGLPVLTFGQGGAIVNAQNGDASAVLDLSNNTAKKAFLPPRVALTTLADKVNPIVSPAAGLIVYNIGTTQLPGYYIFDNGVWSLMATRENSVVNAIFTKTISETKTISTTYSNITG
;
A
#
# COMPACT_ATOMS: atom_id res chain seq x y z
N MET A 1 -26.78 38.27 -34.31
CA MET A 1 -26.77 36.81 -34.08
C MET A 1 -25.39 36.15 -34.31
N LYS A 2 -24.73 36.33 -35.47
CA LYS A 2 -23.44 35.67 -35.77
C LYS A 2 -22.28 36.04 -34.82
N ALA A 3 -22.20 37.28 -34.35
CA ALA A 3 -21.16 37.74 -33.42
C ALA A 3 -21.36 37.17 -31.99
N ALA A 4 -22.60 37.16 -31.50
CA ALA A 4 -22.94 36.57 -30.19
C ALA A 4 -22.66 35.05 -30.16
N LEU A 5 -22.93 34.34 -31.26
CA LEU A 5 -22.65 32.90 -31.37
C LEU A 5 -21.14 32.61 -31.32
N LYS A 6 -20.30 33.46 -31.96
CA LYS A 6 -18.83 33.33 -31.90
C LYS A 6 -18.29 33.58 -30.49
N ILE A 7 -18.83 34.57 -29.78
CA ILE A 7 -18.46 34.88 -28.39
C ILE A 7 -18.83 33.72 -27.47
N LEU A 8 -20.01 33.12 -27.65
CA LEU A 8 -20.43 31.96 -26.88
C LEU A 8 -19.52 30.74 -27.11
N ILE A 9 -19.15 30.47 -28.37
CA ILE A 9 -18.22 29.37 -28.71
C ILE A 9 -16.85 29.61 -28.08
N LEU A 10 -16.35 30.86 -28.11
CA LEU A 10 -15.06 31.21 -27.52
C LEU A 10 -15.05 31.04 -25.99
N LEU A 11 -16.14 31.41 -25.32
CA LEU A 11 -16.29 31.23 -23.87
C LEU A 11 -16.34 29.76 -23.46
N VAL A 12 -17.01 28.91 -24.24
CA VAL A 12 -17.07 27.46 -23.99
C VAL A 12 -15.68 26.83 -24.15
N ILE A 13 -14.93 27.19 -25.19
CA ILE A 13 -13.57 26.66 -25.45
C ILE A 13 -12.59 27.06 -24.34
N ILE A 14 -12.69 28.29 -23.82
CA ILE A 14 -11.81 28.80 -22.76
C ILE A 14 -12.19 28.25 -21.38
N GLY A 15 -13.47 27.92 -21.13
CA GLY A 15 -13.95 27.39 -19.85
C GLY A 15 -13.81 25.88 -19.66
N LEU A 16 -13.69 25.11 -20.75
CA LEU A 16 -13.56 23.65 -20.74
C LEU A 16 -12.35 23.08 -19.95
N PRO A 17 -11.15 23.68 -19.92
CA PRO A 17 -10.02 23.11 -19.16
C PRO A 17 -10.12 23.28 -17.62
N VAL A 18 -11.13 23.98 -17.09
CA VAL A 18 -11.27 24.21 -15.63
C VAL A 18 -11.94 23.03 -14.90
N LEU A 19 -12.37 21.99 -15.61
CA LEU A 19 -13.08 20.84 -15.04
C LEU A 19 -12.22 19.59 -14.84
N THR A 20 -10.93 19.63 -15.17
CA THR A 20 -10.03 18.49 -14.97
C THR A 20 -9.20 18.63 -13.70
N PHE A 21 -9.86 18.64 -12.54
CA PHE A 21 -9.19 18.20 -11.31
C PHE A 21 -9.27 16.69 -11.25
N GLY A 22 -8.26 16.01 -11.78
CA GLY A 22 -8.03 14.60 -11.46
C GLY A 22 -7.64 14.47 -9.99
N GLN A 23 -8.60 14.50 -9.07
CA GLN A 23 -8.35 14.26 -7.64
C GLN A 23 -8.43 12.75 -7.39
N GLY A 24 -7.38 12.05 -7.80
CA GLY A 24 -7.10 10.69 -7.40
C GLY A 24 -5.78 10.65 -6.65
N GLY A 25 -5.83 10.71 -5.32
CA GLY A 25 -4.71 10.31 -4.47
C GLY A 25 -3.98 11.43 -3.73
N ALA A 26 -3.77 11.18 -2.44
CA ALA A 26 -3.01 11.94 -1.45
C ALA A 26 -3.67 13.23 -0.92
N ILE A 27 -4.56 13.08 0.05
CA ILE A 27 -4.88 14.14 1.01
C ILE A 27 -3.67 14.28 1.96
N VAL A 28 -2.67 15.07 1.60
CA VAL A 28 -1.57 15.43 2.52
C VAL A 28 -2.05 16.61 3.37
N ASN A 29 -2.39 16.33 4.63
CA ASN A 29 -2.70 17.38 5.59
C ASN A 29 -1.40 17.75 6.34
N ALA A 30 -0.97 19.01 6.17
CA ALA A 30 -0.11 19.82 7.05
C ALA A 30 1.35 20.12 6.61
N GLN A 31 1.80 21.28 7.09
CA GLN A 31 2.85 22.16 6.56
C GLN A 31 4.29 21.95 7.11
N ASN A 32 4.59 20.81 7.76
CA ASN A 32 5.86 20.64 8.48
C ASN A 32 6.66 19.40 8.01
N GLY A 33 6.68 19.13 6.71
CA GLY A 33 7.52 18.06 6.16
C GLY A 33 9.01 18.43 6.17
N ASP A 34 9.88 17.45 6.33
CA ASP A 34 11.33 17.63 6.16
C ASP A 34 11.68 18.00 4.70
N ALA A 35 12.58 18.96 4.50
CA ALA A 35 12.94 19.47 3.17
C ALA A 35 13.63 18.42 2.27
N SER A 36 14.17 17.35 2.85
CA SER A 36 14.79 16.24 2.12
C SER A 36 13.80 15.13 1.73
N ALA A 37 12.54 15.21 2.18
CA ALA A 37 11.55 14.15 1.99
C ALA A 37 10.64 14.41 0.78
N VAL A 38 10.53 13.42 -0.11
CA VAL A 38 9.52 13.43 -1.20
C VAL A 38 8.10 13.16 -0.65
N LEU A 39 8.00 12.40 0.44
CA LEU A 39 6.75 12.16 1.17
C LEU A 39 7.05 12.13 2.67
N ASP A 40 6.45 13.07 3.40
CA ASP A 40 6.53 13.11 4.87
C ASP A 40 5.11 13.02 5.47
N LEU A 41 4.88 11.99 6.29
CA LEU A 41 3.63 11.74 7.02
C LEU A 41 3.82 11.90 8.55
N SER A 42 4.80 12.68 8.99
CA SER A 42 5.18 12.88 10.39
C SER A 42 4.17 13.69 11.21
N ASN A 43 3.23 14.40 10.58
CA ASN A 43 2.22 15.15 11.30
C ASN A 43 1.28 14.21 12.09
N ASN A 44 1.46 14.21 13.41
CA ASN A 44 0.73 13.35 14.35
C ASN A 44 -0.52 14.01 14.96
N THR A 45 -0.82 15.27 14.61
CA THR A 45 -1.90 16.06 15.23
C THR A 45 -3.27 15.46 14.95
N ALA A 46 -3.45 14.86 13.77
CA ALA A 46 -4.69 14.19 13.39
C ALA A 46 -4.72 12.68 13.72
N LYS A 47 -3.67 12.12 14.34
CA LYS A 47 -3.56 10.69 14.68
C LYS A 47 -3.83 9.75 13.47
N LYS A 48 -3.53 10.20 12.25
CA LYS A 48 -3.74 9.43 11.02
C LYS A 48 -2.52 8.57 10.71
N ALA A 49 -2.72 7.48 9.97
CA ALA A 49 -1.67 6.56 9.55
C ALA A 49 -1.66 6.41 8.02
N PHE A 50 -0.56 5.87 7.50
CA PHE A 50 -0.47 5.46 6.11
C PHE A 50 -1.33 4.21 5.88
N LEU A 51 -2.19 4.26 4.85
CA LEU A 51 -2.95 3.12 4.38
C LEU A 51 -2.49 2.74 2.97
N PRO A 52 -1.71 1.66 2.78
CA PRO A 52 -1.29 1.25 1.45
C PRO A 52 -2.46 0.68 0.64
N PRO A 53 -2.26 0.47 -0.69
CA PRO A 53 -3.19 -0.28 -1.51
C PRO A 53 -3.53 -1.64 -0.89
N ARG A 54 -4.83 -1.95 -0.83
CA ARG A 54 -5.35 -3.26 -0.39
C ARG A 54 -5.68 -4.10 -1.61
N VAL A 55 -5.00 -5.23 -1.78
CA VAL A 55 -5.10 -6.04 -2.99
C VAL A 55 -5.29 -7.52 -2.63
N ALA A 56 -5.88 -8.30 -3.52
CA ALA A 56 -5.97 -9.75 -3.37
C ALA A 56 -4.80 -10.42 -4.09
N LEU A 57 -3.78 -10.86 -3.36
CA LEU A 57 -2.69 -11.66 -3.93
C LEU A 57 -3.18 -13.10 -4.11
N THR A 58 -3.32 -13.54 -5.35
CA THR A 58 -3.67 -14.93 -5.68
C THR A 58 -2.42 -15.81 -5.65
N THR A 59 -1.29 -15.32 -6.16
CA THR A 59 0.02 -15.97 -6.05
C THR A 59 1.09 -14.95 -5.67
N LEU A 60 2.21 -15.43 -5.12
CA LEU A 60 3.32 -14.57 -4.71
C LEU A 60 4.27 -14.23 -5.86
N ALA A 61 4.26 -14.99 -6.96
CA ALA A 61 5.14 -14.75 -8.10
C ALA A 61 4.43 -14.07 -9.29
N ASP A 62 3.14 -13.76 -9.16
CA ASP A 62 2.37 -13.08 -10.20
C ASP A 62 2.83 -11.63 -10.35
N LYS A 63 3.23 -11.27 -11.57
CA LYS A 63 3.66 -9.93 -11.99
C LYS A 63 2.62 -9.24 -12.87
N VAL A 64 1.44 -9.83 -13.03
CA VAL A 64 0.37 -9.36 -13.90
C VAL A 64 -0.84 -8.95 -13.07
N ASN A 65 -1.21 -9.73 -12.06
CA ASN A 65 -2.30 -9.40 -11.14
C ASN A 65 -1.84 -9.48 -9.68
N PRO A 66 -2.36 -8.62 -8.78
CA PRO A 66 -3.27 -7.49 -9.02
C PRO A 66 -2.55 -6.21 -9.49
N ILE A 67 -1.21 -6.22 -9.53
CA ILE A 67 -0.39 -5.09 -9.98
C ILE A 67 0.43 -5.58 -11.16
N VAL A 68 0.30 -4.90 -12.31
CA VAL A 68 1.05 -5.22 -13.53
C VAL A 68 2.47 -4.67 -13.41
N SER A 69 3.48 -5.50 -13.68
CA SER A 69 4.90 -5.16 -13.62
C SER A 69 5.31 -4.42 -12.35
N PRO A 70 5.08 -5.01 -11.16
CA PRO A 70 5.37 -4.36 -9.89
C PRO A 70 6.86 -4.01 -9.78
N ALA A 71 7.15 -2.78 -9.34
CA ALA A 71 8.51 -2.33 -9.05
C ALA A 71 9.01 -2.91 -7.71
N ALA A 72 10.31 -3.13 -7.60
CA ALA A 72 10.92 -3.52 -6.33
C ALA A 72 10.66 -2.45 -5.26
N GLY A 73 10.34 -2.87 -4.04
CA GLY A 73 10.03 -2.00 -2.92
C GLY A 73 8.55 -1.59 -2.81
N LEU A 74 7.67 -2.03 -3.72
CA LEU A 74 6.22 -1.81 -3.55
C LEU A 74 5.70 -2.54 -2.31
N ILE A 75 4.84 -1.86 -1.55
CA ILE A 75 4.21 -2.39 -0.34
C ILE A 75 2.69 -2.40 -0.53
N VAL A 76 2.06 -3.53 -0.22
CA VAL A 76 0.61 -3.70 -0.24
C VAL A 76 0.12 -4.41 1.01
N TYR A 77 -1.16 -4.25 1.32
CA TYR A 77 -1.85 -5.10 2.30
C TYR A 77 -2.69 -6.15 1.57
N ASN A 78 -2.39 -7.43 1.77
CA ASN A 78 -3.14 -8.53 1.19
C ASN A 78 -4.48 -8.72 1.92
N ILE A 79 -5.58 -8.64 1.18
CA ILE A 79 -6.95 -8.94 1.61
C ILE A 79 -7.52 -10.22 0.97
N GLY A 80 -6.75 -10.87 0.09
CA GLY A 80 -7.13 -12.12 -0.54
C GLY A 80 -7.12 -13.29 0.45
N THR A 81 -7.82 -14.36 0.10
CA THR A 81 -7.93 -15.57 0.93
C THR A 81 -6.91 -16.65 0.57
N THR A 82 -6.25 -16.54 -0.59
CA THR A 82 -5.29 -17.55 -1.07
C THR A 82 -3.95 -17.47 -0.34
N GLN A 83 -3.52 -16.26 0.02
CA GLN A 83 -2.29 -16.00 0.77
C GLN A 83 -2.63 -15.46 2.16
N LEU A 84 -1.70 -15.57 3.11
CA LEU A 84 -1.93 -15.03 4.45
C LEU A 84 -2.25 -13.53 4.38
N PRO A 85 -3.24 -13.04 5.14
CA PRO A 85 -3.51 -11.61 5.23
C PRO A 85 -2.32 -10.90 5.90
N GLY A 86 -1.98 -9.70 5.43
CA GLY A 86 -0.87 -8.93 5.99
C GLY A 86 -0.16 -8.06 4.97
N TYR A 87 0.93 -7.43 5.40
CA TYR A 87 1.75 -6.57 4.54
C TYR A 87 2.71 -7.42 3.71
N TYR A 88 2.79 -7.14 2.42
CA TYR A 88 3.75 -7.76 1.51
C TYR A 88 4.64 -6.70 0.87
N ILE A 89 5.91 -7.02 0.69
CA ILE A 89 6.86 -6.26 -0.13
C ILE A 89 7.13 -7.03 -1.42
N PHE A 90 7.10 -6.34 -2.56
CA PHE A 90 7.58 -6.91 -3.81
C PHE A 90 9.09 -6.70 -3.93
N ASP A 91 9.84 -7.79 -4.02
CA ASP A 91 11.28 -7.74 -4.28
C ASP A 91 11.73 -9.02 -5.01
N ASN A 92 12.79 -8.93 -5.80
CA ASN A 92 13.35 -10.06 -6.57
C ASN A 92 12.31 -10.86 -7.38
N GLY A 93 11.24 -10.20 -7.82
CA GLY A 93 10.19 -10.83 -8.61
C GLY A 93 9.10 -11.55 -7.82
N VAL A 94 9.08 -11.46 -6.49
CA VAL A 94 8.12 -12.13 -5.60
C VAL A 94 7.57 -11.22 -4.52
N TRP A 95 6.32 -11.43 -4.14
CA TRP A 95 5.69 -10.84 -2.97
C TRP A 95 6.07 -11.63 -1.72
N SER A 96 6.77 -10.97 -0.80
CA SER A 96 7.18 -11.56 0.47
C SER A 96 6.38 -10.98 1.63
N LEU A 97 5.78 -11.84 2.44
CA LEU A 97 5.06 -11.42 3.66
C LEU A 97 6.05 -10.79 4.64
N MET A 98 5.77 -9.57 5.08
CA MET A 98 6.52 -8.92 6.13
C MET A 98 6.23 -9.61 7.47
N ALA A 99 7.27 -10.12 8.11
CA ALA A 99 7.13 -10.84 9.37
C ALA A 99 6.67 -9.91 10.50
N THR A 100 5.48 -10.17 11.05
CA THR A 100 5.08 -9.67 12.37
C THR A 100 5.56 -10.66 13.44
N ARG A 101 5.51 -10.28 14.73
CA ARG A 101 5.90 -11.17 15.83
C ARG A 101 5.17 -12.53 15.77
N GLU A 102 3.89 -12.51 15.41
CA GLU A 102 3.04 -13.70 15.29
C GLU A 102 3.45 -14.56 14.08
N ASN A 103 3.71 -13.95 12.93
CA ASN A 103 4.04 -14.66 11.69
C ASN A 103 5.49 -15.17 11.67
N SER A 104 6.40 -14.53 12.41
CA SER A 104 7.80 -14.92 12.52
C SER A 104 7.96 -16.26 13.26
N VAL A 105 7.17 -16.47 14.32
CA VAL A 105 7.13 -17.74 15.07
C VAL A 105 6.62 -18.86 14.17
N VAL A 106 5.56 -18.60 13.38
CA VAL A 106 4.96 -19.57 12.47
C VAL A 106 5.93 -19.98 11.35
N ASN A 107 6.63 -19.04 10.71
CA ASN A 107 7.65 -19.36 9.70
C ASN A 107 8.87 -20.10 10.28
N ALA A 108 9.28 -19.77 11.51
CA ALA A 108 10.34 -20.50 12.20
C ALA A 108 9.91 -21.95 12.54
N ILE A 109 8.64 -22.15 12.89
CA ILE A 109 8.06 -23.49 13.07
C ILE A 109 8.07 -24.24 11.74
N PHE A 110 7.57 -23.66 10.65
CA PHE A 110 7.54 -24.30 9.33
C PHE A 110 8.94 -24.66 8.79
N THR A 111 9.93 -23.80 9.00
CA THR A 111 11.33 -24.06 8.61
C THR A 111 11.95 -25.19 9.43
N LYS A 112 11.47 -25.40 10.67
CA LYS A 112 11.96 -26.44 11.58
C LYS A 112 11.20 -27.77 11.47
N THR A 113 9.98 -27.77 10.93
CA THR A 113 9.10 -28.96 10.88
C THR A 113 9.53 -30.02 9.85
N ILE A 114 10.49 -29.77 8.96
CA ILE A 114 11.00 -30.77 8.00
C ILE A 114 12.37 -31.38 8.33
N SER A 115 12.85 -31.28 9.57
CA SER A 115 14.10 -32.01 9.92
C SER A 115 14.15 -32.69 11.28
N GLU A 116 13.30 -32.36 12.26
CA GLU A 116 13.26 -33.12 13.52
C GLU A 116 12.03 -32.72 14.36
N THR A 117 11.34 -33.71 14.95
CA THR A 117 10.22 -33.52 15.87
C THR A 117 10.71 -32.93 17.20
N LYS A 118 11.14 -31.66 17.20
CA LYS A 118 11.55 -30.96 18.41
C LYS A 118 10.41 -30.09 18.91
N THR A 119 9.67 -30.62 19.89
CA THR A 119 8.58 -29.93 20.60
C THR A 119 9.02 -28.52 21.01
N ILE A 120 8.35 -27.51 20.47
CA ILE A 120 8.55 -26.11 20.86
C ILE A 120 7.57 -25.84 21.99
N SER A 121 8.09 -25.70 23.21
CA SER A 121 7.32 -25.20 24.34
C SER A 121 7.52 -23.68 24.41
N THR A 122 6.47 -22.92 24.14
CA THR A 122 6.46 -21.46 24.28
C THR A 122 5.56 -21.06 25.45
N THR A 123 6.14 -20.47 26.48
CA THR A 123 5.40 -19.76 27.53
C THR A 123 5.25 -18.30 27.07
N TYR A 124 4.01 -17.87 26.88
CA TYR A 124 3.71 -16.46 26.60
C TYR A 124 3.71 -15.69 27.93
N SER A 125 4.74 -14.87 28.17
CA SER A 125 4.66 -13.80 29.17
C SER A 125 3.97 -12.61 28.50
N ASN A 126 2.71 -12.38 28.83
CA ASN A 126 2.02 -11.16 28.46
C ASN A 126 2.76 -9.99 29.13
N ILE A 127 3.53 -9.22 28.37
CA ILE A 127 4.04 -7.93 28.82
C ILE A 127 2.88 -6.95 28.68
N THR A 128 2.04 -6.87 29.71
CA THR A 128 1.20 -5.69 29.95
C THR A 128 2.13 -4.58 30.42
N GLY A 129 2.40 -3.63 29.51
CA GLY A 129 2.81 -2.27 29.82
C GLY A 129 1.66 -1.34 29.48
#